data_AF-A0A0G1QK87-F1
#
_entry.id   AF-A0A0G1QK87-F1
#
_cell.length_a   1.000
_cell.length_b   1.000
_cell.length_c   1.000
_cell.angle_alpha   90.00
_cell.angle_beta   90.00
_cell.angle_gamma   90.00
#
_symmetry.space_group_name_H-M   'P 1'
#
loop_
_entity.id
_entity.type
_entity.pdbx_description
1 polymer ?
#
loop_
_entity_poly.entity_id
_entity_poly.type
_entity_poly.pdbx_seq_one_letter_code
_entity_poly.pdbx_strand_id
1 'polypeptide(L)'
;MISRRNVFFWLKIILGVGIVFLFLLLFLRLRNNFSDLRSFSDHSIIAWQLENQPLKVELVNTPASITQGLSGRTGLDGIDGMLFVFDQPAIRTFWMKGMAMPIDIIWLYQGKVVGIERNVQPPPEGTTDQALERYLAPQVVDMVLETAPGRLSLP
;
A
#
# COMPACT_ATOMS: atom_id res chain seq x y z
N MET A 1 -35.31 2.18 47.66
CA MET A 1 -33.99 1.78 48.20
C MET A 1 -33.37 0.75 47.25
N ILE A 2 -32.50 1.16 46.32
CA ILE A 2 -31.91 0.23 45.35
C ILE A 2 -30.86 -0.63 46.07
N SER A 3 -31.04 -1.95 46.03
CA SER A 3 -30.14 -2.92 46.67
C SER A 3 -28.70 -2.76 46.14
N ARG A 4 -27.71 -2.74 47.04
CA ARG A 4 -26.27 -2.70 46.70
C ARG A 4 -25.88 -3.80 45.70
N ARG A 5 -26.57 -4.95 45.73
CA ARG A 5 -26.37 -6.08 44.79
C ARG A 5 -26.72 -5.71 43.34
N ASN A 6 -27.74 -4.87 43.14
CA ASN A 6 -28.15 -4.40 41.81
C ASN A 6 -27.16 -3.36 41.28
N VAL A 7 -26.59 -2.52 42.15
CA VAL A 7 -25.58 -1.53 41.77
C VAL A 7 -24.32 -2.22 41.22
N PHE A 8 -23.81 -3.25 41.90
CA PHE A 8 -22.64 -4.01 41.42
C PHE A 8 -22.92 -4.80 40.13
N PHE A 9 -24.16 -5.25 39.92
CA PHE A 9 -24.55 -5.93 38.68
C PHE A 9 -24.54 -4.97 37.48
N TRP A 10 -25.17 -3.80 37.60
CA TRP A 10 -25.17 -2.78 36.56
C TRP A 10 -23.78 -2.20 36.29
N LEU A 11 -22.95 -2.03 37.33
CA LEU A 11 -21.57 -1.57 37.17
C LEU A 11 -20.75 -2.51 36.27
N LYS A 12 -20.88 -3.83 36.46
CA LYS A 12 -20.17 -4.83 35.64
C LYS A 12 -20.63 -4.81 34.18
N ILE A 13 -21.93 -4.61 33.93
CA ILE A 13 -22.47 -4.50 32.57
C ILE A 13 -21.93 -3.25 31.87
N ILE A 14 -21.96 -2.10 32.54
CA ILE A 14 -21.44 -0.84 31.97
C ILE A 14 -19.94 -0.97 31.66
N LEU A 15 -19.16 -1.58 32.55
CA LEU A 15 -17.73 -1.80 32.33
C LEU A 15 -17.48 -2.72 31.11
N GLY A 16 -18.25 -3.81 30.99
CA GLY A 16 -18.15 -4.72 29.84
C GLY A 16 -18.52 -4.06 28.52
N VAL A 17 -19.61 -3.31 28.48
CA VAL A 17 -20.03 -2.54 27.28
C VAL A 17 -18.99 -1.47 26.93
N GLY A 18 -18.44 -0.78 27.93
CA GLY A 18 -17.37 0.20 27.72
C GLY A 18 -16.10 -0.40 27.12
N ILE A 19 -15.70 -1.60 27.56
CA ILE A 19 -14.56 -2.33 26.99
C ILE A 19 -14.84 -2.74 25.54
N VAL A 20 -16.01 -3.33 25.25
CA VAL A 20 -16.38 -3.70 23.87
C VAL A 20 -16.43 -2.48 22.96
N PHE A 21 -16.98 -1.37 23.44
CA PHE A 21 -17.02 -0.11 22.71
C PHE A 21 -15.62 0.46 22.48
N LEU A 22 -14.73 0.40 23.48
CA LEU A 22 -13.33 0.79 23.35
C LEU A 22 -12.60 -0.07 22.30
N PHE A 23 -12.79 -1.40 22.34
CA PHE A 23 -12.22 -2.31 21.34
C PHE A 23 -12.79 -2.06 19.95
N LEU A 24 -14.08 -1.75 19.83
CA LEU A 24 -14.70 -1.37 18.56
C LEU A 24 -14.13 -0.05 18.04
N LEU A 25 -13.98 0.97 18.89
CA LEU A 25 -13.36 2.25 18.52
C LEU A 25 -11.89 2.06 18.10
N LEU A 26 -11.15 1.20 18.81
CA LEU A 26 -9.77 0.86 18.45
C LEU A 26 -9.74 0.10 17.12
N PHE A 27 -10.63 -0.86 16.91
CA PHE A 27 -10.76 -1.61 15.66
C PHE A 27 -11.14 -0.72 14.47
N LEU A 28 -12.08 0.22 14.66
CA LEU A 28 -12.45 1.21 13.65
C LEU A 28 -11.28 2.16 13.33
N ARG A 29 -10.51 2.58 14.35
CA ARG A 29 -9.29 3.37 14.14
C ARG A 29 -8.22 2.61 13.36
N LEU A 30 -8.07 1.30 13.60
CA LEU A 30 -7.13 0.44 12.87
C LEU A 30 -7.56 0.22 11.40
N ARG A 31 -8.85 0.33 11.08
CA ARG A 31 -9.38 0.13 9.73
C ARG A 31 -9.23 1.35 8.80
N ASN A 32 -9.12 2.57 9.35
CA ASN A 32 -9.29 3.80 8.56
C ASN A 32 -8.07 4.28 7.76
N ASN A 33 -6.93 3.59 7.78
CA ASN A 33 -5.69 4.07 7.13
C ASN A 33 -5.76 4.15 5.59
N PHE A 34 -6.67 3.39 4.94
CA PHE A 34 -6.70 3.32 3.47
C PHE A 34 -7.41 4.51 2.80
N SER A 35 -8.44 5.06 3.44
CA SER A 35 -9.20 6.20 2.89
C SER A 35 -8.36 7.47 2.77
N ASP A 36 -7.34 7.61 3.61
CA ASP A 36 -6.49 8.79 3.65
C ASP A 36 -5.59 8.88 2.42
N LEU A 37 -5.13 7.75 1.88
CA LEU A 37 -4.19 7.73 0.75
C LEU A 37 -4.78 8.31 -0.55
N ARG A 38 -6.07 8.11 -0.78
CA ARG A 38 -6.76 8.66 -1.98
C ARG A 38 -7.02 10.16 -1.89
N SER A 39 -6.93 10.73 -0.69
CA SER A 39 -7.15 12.18 -0.49
C SER A 39 -5.95 13.02 -0.91
N PHE A 40 -4.77 12.41 -1.04
CA PHE A 40 -3.57 13.10 -1.46
C PHE A 40 -3.61 13.39 -2.97
N SER A 41 -3.08 14.55 -3.35
CA SER A 41 -2.87 14.92 -4.75
C SER A 41 -1.86 13.98 -5.42
N ASP A 42 -2.01 13.78 -6.72
CA ASP A 42 -1.03 13.07 -7.57
C ASP A 42 0.36 13.70 -7.40
N HIS A 43 1.40 12.87 -7.42
CA HIS A 43 2.81 13.24 -7.18
C HIS A 43 3.13 13.82 -5.79
N SER A 44 2.23 13.68 -4.81
CA SER A 44 2.54 14.06 -3.44
C SER A 44 3.59 13.12 -2.82
N ILE A 45 4.54 13.71 -2.08
CA ILE A 45 5.50 12.94 -1.28
C ILE A 45 4.94 12.80 0.12
N ILE A 46 4.76 11.56 0.58
CA ILE A 46 4.17 11.25 1.88
C ILE A 46 5.09 10.34 2.70
N ALA A 47 4.98 10.47 4.03
CA ALA A 47 5.49 9.46 4.94
C ALA A 47 4.45 8.34 5.06
N TRP A 48 4.87 7.11 4.78
CA TRP A 48 4.04 5.92 4.82
C TRP A 48 4.78 4.80 5.53
N GLN A 49 4.06 3.74 5.92
CA GLN A 49 4.63 2.61 6.64
C GLN A 49 4.04 1.31 6.10
N LEU A 50 4.91 0.35 5.79
CA LEU A 50 4.55 -1.01 5.40
C LEU A 50 5.28 -2.00 6.29
N GLU A 51 4.55 -2.91 6.96
CA GLU A 51 5.13 -3.95 7.83
C GLU A 51 6.17 -3.39 8.85
N ASN A 52 5.86 -2.23 9.45
CA ASN A 52 6.73 -1.50 10.39
C ASN A 52 7.99 -0.86 9.80
N GLN A 53 8.13 -0.83 8.48
CA GLN A 53 9.21 -0.14 7.80
C GLN A 53 8.72 1.23 7.32
N PRO A 54 9.26 2.34 7.85
CA PRO A 54 8.90 3.67 7.39
C PRO A 54 9.48 3.92 6.00
N LEU A 55 8.68 4.57 5.15
CA LEU A 55 8.99 4.88 3.77
C LEU A 55 8.57 6.31 3.46
N LYS A 56 9.42 7.03 2.74
CA LYS A 56 9.04 8.27 2.06
C LYS A 56 8.69 7.93 0.62
N VAL A 57 7.42 7.92 0.27
CA VAL A 57 6.95 7.50 -1.06
C VAL A 57 6.36 8.67 -1.83
N GLU A 58 6.54 8.64 -3.15
CA GLU A 58 5.77 9.48 -4.06
C GLU A 58 4.50 8.75 -4.47
N LEU A 59 3.35 9.38 -4.24
CA LEU A 59 2.05 8.79 -4.54
C LEU A 59 1.63 9.13 -5.98
N VAL A 60 1.18 8.12 -6.72
CA VAL A 60 0.61 8.27 -8.06
C VAL A 60 -0.78 7.65 -8.12
N ASN A 61 -1.76 8.40 -8.61
CA ASN A 61 -3.16 7.99 -8.61
C ASN A 61 -3.94 8.38 -9.88
N THR A 62 -3.29 8.96 -10.89
CA THR A 62 -3.91 9.25 -12.19
C THR A 62 -3.53 8.19 -13.23
N PRO A 63 -4.37 7.93 -14.26
CA PRO A 63 -4.01 7.00 -15.31
C PRO A 63 -2.68 7.35 -16.00
N ALA A 64 -2.37 8.64 -16.15
CA ALA A 64 -1.13 9.10 -16.74
C ALA A 64 0.08 8.82 -15.83
N SER A 65 0.01 9.19 -14.55
CA SER A 65 1.11 8.97 -13.61
C SER A 65 1.33 7.48 -13.31
N ILE A 66 0.27 6.68 -13.24
CA ILE A 66 0.33 5.22 -13.13
C ILE A 66 0.99 4.60 -14.36
N THR A 67 0.66 5.05 -15.57
CA THR A 67 1.25 4.52 -16.81
C THR A 67 2.74 4.89 -16.93
N GLN A 68 3.10 6.09 -16.47
CA GLN A 68 4.49 6.54 -16.45
C GLN A 68 5.31 5.76 -15.43
N GLY A 69 4.81 5.65 -14.19
CA GLY A 69 5.55 5.06 -13.08
C GLY A 69 6.94 5.69 -12.92
N LEU A 70 7.95 4.85 -12.69
CA LEU A 70 9.36 5.24 -12.62
C LEU A 70 10.06 5.35 -13.99
N SER A 71 9.34 5.21 -15.11
CA SER A 71 9.94 5.27 -16.45
C SER A 71 10.67 6.59 -16.67
N GLY A 72 11.84 6.53 -17.32
CA GLY A 72 12.69 7.70 -17.57
C GLY A 72 13.47 8.21 -16.36
N ARG A 73 13.24 7.67 -15.15
CA ARG A 73 14.05 7.98 -13.98
C ARG A 73 15.29 7.09 -13.95
N THR A 74 16.42 7.67 -13.58
CA THR A 74 17.70 6.96 -13.38
C THR A 74 17.95 6.59 -11.92
N GLY A 75 17.07 7.03 -11.02
CA GLY A 75 17.15 6.83 -9.58
C GLY A 75 15.82 7.18 -8.90
N LEU A 76 15.80 7.03 -7.58
CA LEU A 76 14.64 7.40 -6.75
C LEU A 76 14.75 8.80 -6.15
N ASP A 77 15.76 9.62 -6.47
CA ASP A 77 15.85 11.04 -6.08
C ASP A 77 15.51 11.34 -4.60
N GLY A 78 15.94 10.44 -3.71
CA GLY A 78 15.75 10.55 -2.27
C GLY A 78 14.40 10.07 -1.74
N ILE A 79 13.44 9.61 -2.55
CA ILE A 79 12.28 8.81 -2.10
C ILE A 79 12.67 7.33 -1.97
N ASP A 80 11.92 6.58 -1.16
CA ASP A 80 12.10 5.14 -0.98
C ASP A 80 11.35 4.33 -2.04
N GLY A 81 10.37 4.92 -2.72
CA GLY A 81 9.59 4.24 -3.75
C GLY A 81 8.40 5.04 -4.24
N MET A 82 7.73 4.52 -5.26
CA MET A 82 6.51 5.08 -5.83
C MET A 82 5.30 4.22 -5.44
N LEU A 83 4.32 4.84 -4.81
CA LEU A 83 3.10 4.19 -4.34
C LEU A 83 1.94 4.48 -5.30
N PHE A 84 1.52 3.45 -6.02
CA PHE A 84 0.39 3.48 -6.93
C PHE A 84 -0.88 3.20 -6.14
N VAL A 85 -1.85 4.10 -6.20
CA VAL A 85 -3.14 3.96 -5.51
C VAL A 85 -4.26 3.91 -6.54
N PHE A 86 -5.07 2.85 -6.51
CA PHE A 86 -6.16 2.68 -7.48
C PHE A 86 -7.54 2.95 -6.88
N ASP A 87 -8.40 3.60 -7.66
CA ASP A 87 -9.80 3.85 -7.29
C ASP A 87 -10.59 2.56 -7.11
N GLN A 88 -10.36 1.60 -7.99
CA GLN A 88 -11.04 0.31 -8.01
C GLN A 88 -10.03 -0.83 -7.85
N PRO A 89 -10.20 -1.72 -6.86
CA PRO A 89 -9.39 -2.92 -6.78
C PRO A 89 -9.58 -3.80 -8.01
N ALA A 90 -8.48 -4.25 -8.61
CA ALA A 90 -8.50 -5.14 -9.78
C ALA A 90 -7.21 -5.97 -9.84
N ILE A 91 -7.17 -6.99 -10.71
CA ILE A 91 -5.89 -7.59 -11.11
C ILE A 91 -5.14 -6.56 -11.94
N ARG A 92 -3.93 -6.19 -11.52
CA ARG A 92 -3.10 -5.19 -12.18
C ARG A 92 -1.97 -5.87 -12.95
N THR A 93 -1.51 -5.21 -14.00
CA THR A 93 -0.37 -5.64 -14.81
C THR A 93 0.61 -4.49 -14.92
N PHE A 94 1.87 -4.77 -14.65
CA PHE A 94 2.97 -3.82 -14.77
C PHE A 94 3.98 -4.29 -15.82
N TRP A 95 4.82 -3.37 -16.27
CA TRP A 95 5.92 -3.61 -17.20
C TRP A 95 7.15 -2.84 -16.75
N MET A 96 8.27 -3.03 -17.46
CA MET A 96 9.49 -2.26 -17.26
C MET A 96 9.83 -1.35 -18.46
N LYS A 97 8.82 -0.95 -19.25
CA LYS A 97 9.01 -0.08 -20.41
C LYS A 97 9.71 1.22 -20.00
N GLY A 98 10.85 1.53 -20.62
CA GLY A 98 11.56 2.79 -20.38
C GLY A 98 12.17 2.94 -18.98
N MET A 99 12.32 1.83 -18.24
CA MET A 99 13.00 1.80 -16.95
C MET A 99 14.52 1.80 -17.13
N ALA A 100 15.25 2.50 -16.26
CA ALA A 100 16.71 2.55 -16.28
C ALA A 100 17.36 1.89 -15.04
N MET A 101 16.55 1.42 -14.08
CA MET A 101 17.03 0.79 -12.85
C MET A 101 16.16 -0.43 -12.50
N PRO A 102 16.73 -1.44 -11.84
CA PRO A 102 15.95 -2.55 -11.33
C PRO A 102 15.06 -2.11 -10.16
N ILE A 103 13.94 -2.80 -9.96
CA ILE A 103 12.99 -2.53 -8.87
C ILE A 103 12.44 -3.81 -8.26
N ASP A 104 11.93 -3.72 -7.03
CA ASP A 104 10.93 -4.66 -6.52
C ASP A 104 9.53 -4.10 -6.83
N ILE A 105 8.61 -4.94 -7.31
CA ILE A 105 7.19 -4.62 -7.49
C ILE A 105 6.42 -5.33 -6.39
N ILE A 106 5.81 -4.58 -5.48
CA ILE A 106 5.12 -5.12 -4.31
C ILE A 106 3.63 -4.91 -4.50
N TRP A 107 2.91 -6.03 -4.58
CA TRP A 107 1.47 -6.09 -4.78
C TRP A 107 0.76 -5.98 -3.44
N LEU A 108 -0.16 -5.02 -3.28
CA LEU A 108 -0.86 -4.78 -2.02
C LEU A 108 -2.37 -4.85 -2.16
N TYR A 109 -3.03 -5.47 -1.17
CA TYR A 109 -4.47 -5.43 -1.02
C TYR A 109 -4.83 -5.08 0.42
N GLN A 110 -5.60 -4.01 0.61
CA GLN A 110 -6.03 -3.52 1.93
C GLN A 110 -4.85 -3.33 2.90
N GLY A 111 -3.74 -2.81 2.38
CA GLY A 111 -2.51 -2.55 3.15
C GLY A 111 -1.68 -3.80 3.48
N LYS A 112 -2.03 -4.98 2.97
CA LYS A 112 -1.26 -6.21 3.13
C LYS A 112 -0.50 -6.54 1.86
N VAL A 113 0.72 -7.04 1.99
CA VAL A 113 1.48 -7.61 0.87
C VAL A 113 0.83 -8.92 0.44
N VAL A 114 0.51 -9.04 -0.84
CA VAL A 114 -0.11 -10.23 -1.44
C VAL A 114 0.74 -10.87 -2.53
N GLY A 115 1.84 -10.21 -2.91
CA GLY A 115 2.82 -10.74 -3.84
C GLY A 115 3.99 -9.78 -4.00
N ILE A 116 5.10 -10.29 -4.50
CA ILE A 116 6.30 -9.50 -4.77
C ILE A 116 6.99 -10.06 -6.02
N GLU A 117 7.27 -9.18 -6.98
CA GLU A 117 8.29 -9.44 -8.01
C GLU A 117 9.59 -8.82 -7.54
N ARG A 118 10.63 -9.65 -7.34
CA ARG A 118 11.90 -9.20 -6.79
C ARG A 118 12.90 -8.89 -7.90
N ASN A 119 13.66 -7.80 -7.72
CA ASN A 119 14.81 -7.45 -8.54
C ASN A 119 14.52 -7.52 -10.05
N VAL A 120 13.35 -6.99 -10.44
CA VAL A 120 12.89 -6.94 -11.80
C VAL A 120 13.83 -6.04 -12.61
N GLN A 121 14.42 -6.58 -13.68
CA GLN A 121 15.41 -5.87 -14.48
C GLN A 121 14.76 -5.01 -15.58
N PRO A 122 15.39 -3.88 -15.95
CA PRO A 122 15.08 -3.20 -17.21
C PRO A 122 15.14 -4.17 -18.41
N PRO A 123 14.22 -4.04 -19.38
CA PRO A 123 14.28 -4.85 -20.59
C PRO A 123 15.53 -4.47 -21.40
N PRO A 124 16.05 -5.39 -22.23
CA PRO A 124 17.14 -5.06 -23.17
C PRO A 124 16.80 -3.85 -24.03
N GLU A 125 17.83 -3.06 -24.37
CA GLU A 125 17.67 -1.91 -25.26
C GLU A 125 17.03 -2.35 -26.60
N GLY A 126 16.07 -1.56 -27.09
CA GLY A 126 15.36 -1.86 -28.33
C GLY A 126 14.23 -2.90 -28.19
N THR A 127 13.91 -3.39 -26.99
CA THR A 127 12.74 -4.25 -26.76
C THR A 127 11.46 -3.55 -27.21
N THR A 128 10.69 -4.19 -28.08
CA THR A 128 9.41 -3.64 -28.56
C THR A 128 8.31 -3.80 -27.53
N ASP A 129 7.27 -2.97 -27.60
CA ASP A 129 6.14 -3.02 -26.67
C ASP A 129 5.43 -4.39 -26.60
N GLN A 130 5.50 -5.16 -27.68
CA GLN A 130 4.91 -6.50 -27.81
C GLN A 130 5.76 -7.57 -27.14
N ALA A 131 7.07 -7.36 -27.06
CA ALA A 131 8.02 -8.28 -26.44
C ALA A 131 8.25 -7.99 -24.95
N LEU A 132 7.68 -6.91 -24.42
CA LEU A 132 7.78 -6.58 -23.00
C LEU A 132 7.09 -7.62 -22.12
N GLU A 133 7.85 -8.15 -21.17
CA GLU A 133 7.32 -8.97 -20.08
C GLU A 133 6.27 -8.19 -19.27
N ARG A 134 5.24 -8.92 -18.86
CA ARG A 134 4.09 -8.40 -18.12
C ARG A 134 4.04 -9.07 -16.77
N TYR A 135 4.20 -8.26 -15.72
CA TYR A 135 4.13 -8.70 -14.34
C TYR A 135 2.68 -8.61 -13.88
N LEU A 136 2.06 -9.76 -13.63
CA LEU A 136 0.66 -9.83 -13.22
C LEU A 136 0.56 -9.91 -11.70
N ALA A 137 -0.33 -9.12 -11.12
CA ALA A 137 -0.67 -9.27 -9.72
C ALA A 137 -1.24 -10.69 -9.47
N PRO A 138 -0.82 -11.38 -8.40
CA PRO A 138 -1.28 -12.74 -8.10
C PRO A 138 -2.77 -12.80 -7.73
N GLN A 139 -3.35 -11.65 -7.37
CA GLN A 139 -4.76 -11.48 -7.03
C GLN A 139 -5.19 -10.03 -7.25
N VAL A 140 -6.44 -9.73 -6.89
CA VAL A 140 -6.94 -8.35 -6.83
C VAL A 140 -6.10 -7.52 -5.86
N VAL A 141 -5.66 -6.35 -6.32
CA VAL A 141 -4.86 -5.37 -5.57
C VAL A 141 -5.51 -4.00 -5.64
N ASP A 142 -5.27 -3.20 -4.61
CA ASP A 142 -5.72 -1.80 -4.52
C ASP A 142 -4.55 -0.80 -4.44
N MET A 143 -3.33 -1.30 -4.25
CA MET A 143 -2.09 -0.54 -4.34
C MET A 143 -0.95 -1.38 -4.94
N VAL A 144 0.05 -0.69 -5.49
CA VAL A 144 1.37 -1.26 -5.81
C VAL A 144 2.43 -0.34 -5.24
N LEU A 145 3.50 -0.89 -4.68
CA LEU A 145 4.71 -0.14 -4.35
C LEU A 145 5.83 -0.60 -5.29
N GLU A 146 6.38 0.32 -6.07
CA GLU A 146 7.67 0.14 -6.74
C GLU A 146 8.78 0.71 -5.85
N THR A 147 9.83 -0.06 -5.59
CA THR A 147 10.94 0.36 -4.72
C THR A 147 12.27 -0.21 -5.21
N ALA A 148 13.39 0.27 -4.65
CA ALA A 148 14.70 -0.29 -4.97
C ALA A 148 14.78 -1.78 -4.54
N PRO A 149 15.52 -2.63 -5.27
CA PRO A 149 15.61 -4.04 -4.95
C PRO A 149 16.07 -4.28 -3.51
N GLY A 150 15.33 -5.09 -2.76
CA GLY A 150 15.66 -5.42 -1.38
C GLY A 150 15.53 -4.25 -0.39
N ARG A 151 14.95 -3.11 -0.78
CA ARG A 151 14.72 -1.97 0.12
C ARG A 151 13.87 -2.36 1.33
N LEU A 152 12.93 -3.29 1.13
CA LEU A 152 12.06 -3.81 2.17
C LEU A 152 12.41 -5.27 2.49
N SER A 153 12.64 -5.53 3.78
CA SER A 153 12.81 -6.89 4.31
C SER A 153 11.45 -7.58 4.47
N LEU A 154 10.83 -7.93 3.34
CA LEU A 154 9.62 -8.74 3.28
C LEU A 154 10.01 -10.22 3.15
N PRO A 155 9.15 -11.16 3.60
CA PRO A 155 9.37 -12.59 3.41
C PRO A 155 9.42 -13.02 1.93
#